data_AF-A0A803SRD6-F1
#
_entry.id   AF-A0A803SRD6-F1
#
_cell.length_a   1.000
_cell.length_b   1.000
_cell.length_c   1.000
_cell.angle_alpha   90.00
_cell.angle_beta   90.00
_cell.angle_gamma   90.00
#
_symmetry.space_group_name_H-M   'P 1'
#
loop_
_entity.id
_entity.type
_entity.pdbx_description
1 polymer ?
#
loop_
_entity_poly.entity_id
_entity_poly.type
_entity_poly.pdbx_seq_one_letter_code
_entity_poly.pdbx_strand_id
1 'polypeptide(L)'
;MTRHGKNCTAGAVYTYHEKKKDTAASGYGTQNVRLSKDAVKDFDCCCLSLQPCKDPVVTPDGYLYEKEAILEYILHQKKEIARQMKAYEKQKNEKKLEMAELSKAAKESKVKNFLDKELSIVSKPLNPFDHKAGDSEPGPSSEDKDKKLPSFWIPSLTPEAKTKVIPKPDKCVYCPMSRKPLKLKDLTPVHFTPVDSSVDRVGLINRQDRYVCAVTRDMLGNSVPCAVLRPSGSVVTLECVEKLIKKDMVDPMNGEKLTDKDIIVLQRTWKNGQGQDRMATTSNGKRISCFGNDQKMAA
;
A
#
# COMPACT_ATOMS: atom_id res chain seq x y z
N MET A 1 44.72 9.28 8.87
CA MET A 1 44.87 8.46 7.65
C MET A 1 45.09 7.01 8.05
N THR A 2 44.03 6.23 8.19
CA THR A 2 44.14 4.78 8.39
C THR A 2 44.36 4.13 7.03
N ARG A 3 45.57 3.60 6.86
CA ARG A 3 46.12 3.03 5.64
C ARG A 3 45.35 1.75 5.29
N HIS A 4 44.37 1.86 4.39
CA HIS A 4 43.66 0.72 3.82
C HIS A 4 44.70 -0.21 3.17
N GLY A 5 44.74 -1.48 3.58
CA GLY A 5 45.73 -2.45 3.13
C GLY A 5 45.74 -2.57 1.60
N LYS A 6 46.94 -2.48 1.01
CA LYS A 6 47.20 -2.54 -0.45
C LYS A 6 47.04 -3.94 -1.06
N ASN A 7 46.67 -4.95 -0.28
CA ASN A 7 46.45 -6.32 -0.76
C ASN A 7 44.97 -6.67 -0.58
N CYS A 8 44.15 -6.24 -1.54
CA CYS A 8 42.77 -6.69 -1.67
C CYS A 8 42.77 -8.05 -2.38
N THR A 9 43.07 -9.13 -1.66
CA THR A 9 42.96 -10.52 -2.16
C THR A 9 41.50 -11.02 -2.21
N ALA A 10 40.54 -10.17 -1.86
CA ALA A 10 39.11 -10.35 -2.09
C ALA A 10 38.60 -9.37 -3.17
N GLY A 11 39.37 -9.20 -4.25
CA GLY A 11 38.91 -8.44 -5.41
C GLY A 11 37.64 -9.08 -5.96
N ALA A 12 36.58 -8.29 -6.14
CA ALA A 12 35.40 -8.79 -6.83
C ALA A 12 35.82 -9.25 -8.23
N VAL A 13 35.56 -10.54 -8.54
CA VAL A 13 35.85 -11.16 -9.85
C VAL A 13 35.33 -10.30 -11.00
N TYR A 14 34.20 -9.63 -10.77
CA TYR A 14 33.63 -8.66 -11.69
C TYR A 14 34.05 -7.23 -11.38
N THR A 15 34.55 -6.56 -12.40
CA THR A 15 34.72 -5.10 -12.42
C THR A 15 33.37 -4.39 -12.29
N TYR A 16 33.39 -3.13 -11.87
CA TYR A 16 32.19 -2.29 -11.81
C TYR A 16 31.46 -2.22 -13.16
N HIS A 17 32.21 -2.16 -14.27
CA HIS A 17 31.64 -2.11 -15.61
C HIS A 17 30.93 -3.42 -16.01
N GLU A 18 31.50 -4.57 -15.66
CA GLU A 18 30.87 -5.86 -15.93
C GLU A 18 29.61 -6.03 -15.09
N LYS A 19 29.65 -5.69 -13.79
CA LYS A 19 28.45 -5.69 -12.94
C LYS A 19 27.35 -4.81 -13.52
N LYS A 20 27.69 -3.62 -14.01
CA LYS A 20 26.70 -2.71 -14.61
C LYS A 20 26.14 -3.26 -15.92
N LYS A 21 26.97 -3.88 -16.76
CA LYS A 21 26.55 -4.51 -18.03
C LYS A 21 25.66 -5.74 -17.77
N ASP A 22 26.02 -6.58 -16.81
CA ASP A 22 25.24 -7.75 -16.42
C ASP A 22 23.92 -7.35 -15.77
N THR A 23 23.93 -6.34 -14.88
CA THR A 23 22.68 -5.78 -14.31
C THR A 23 21.77 -5.24 -15.42
N ALA A 24 22.33 -4.54 -16.41
CA ALA A 24 21.59 -4.02 -17.57
C ALA A 24 21.01 -5.13 -18.46
N ALA A 25 21.78 -6.18 -18.74
CA ALA A 25 21.37 -7.30 -19.59
C ALA A 25 20.40 -8.26 -18.88
N SER A 26 20.68 -8.61 -17.63
CA SER A 26 19.86 -9.52 -16.82
C SER A 26 18.59 -8.84 -16.28
N GLY A 27 18.53 -7.51 -16.27
CA GLY A 27 17.40 -6.75 -15.72
C GLY A 27 17.18 -6.94 -14.21
N TYR A 28 18.11 -7.61 -13.53
CA TYR A 28 18.06 -7.91 -12.10
C TYR A 28 19.02 -6.99 -11.34
N GLY A 29 18.62 -6.53 -10.15
CA GLY A 29 19.35 -5.51 -9.39
C GLY A 29 18.78 -4.10 -9.53
N THR A 30 19.39 -3.13 -8.86
CA THR A 30 18.99 -1.73 -8.87
C THR A 30 19.81 -0.92 -9.87
N GLN A 31 19.14 -0.27 -10.82
CA GLN A 31 19.78 0.65 -11.77
C GLN A 31 19.23 2.06 -11.64
N ASN A 32 20.14 3.04 -11.57
CA ASN A 32 19.78 4.44 -11.69
C ASN A 32 19.93 4.86 -13.16
N VAL A 33 18.80 5.13 -13.80
CA VAL A 33 18.76 5.58 -15.20
C VAL A 33 18.03 6.91 -15.28
N ARG A 34 18.54 7.81 -16.13
CA ARG A 34 17.85 9.05 -16.48
C ARG A 34 16.70 8.71 -17.42
N LEU A 35 15.49 9.00 -16.98
CA LEU A 35 14.29 8.76 -17.78
C LEU A 35 14.15 9.79 -18.92
N SER A 36 13.77 9.30 -20.10
CA SER A 36 13.44 10.11 -21.27
C SER A 36 12.08 10.82 -21.12
N LYS A 37 11.78 11.77 -22.02
CA LYS A 37 10.50 12.50 -22.06
C LYS A 37 9.29 11.55 -22.06
N ASP A 38 9.39 10.44 -22.78
CA ASP A 38 8.31 9.47 -22.97
C ASP A 38 7.92 8.70 -21.70
N ALA A 39 8.77 8.74 -20.67
CA ALA A 39 8.44 8.16 -19.36
C ALA A 39 7.60 9.10 -18.49
N VAL A 40 7.43 10.35 -18.90
CA VAL A 40 6.63 11.36 -18.19
C VAL A 40 5.23 11.35 -18.77
N LYS A 41 4.23 11.13 -17.90
CA LYS A 41 2.81 11.23 -18.25
C LYS A 41 2.47 12.66 -18.66
N ASP A 42 1.69 12.80 -19.73
CA ASP A 42 1.14 14.10 -20.13
C ASP A 42 0.15 14.68 -19.11
N PHE A 43 0.02 16.00 -19.10
CA PHE A 43 -0.75 16.73 -18.10
C PHE A 43 -2.25 16.41 -18.15
N ASP A 44 -2.77 16.05 -19.33
CA ASP A 44 -4.17 15.72 -19.60
C ASP A 44 -4.45 14.20 -19.61
N CYS A 45 -3.45 13.38 -19.30
CA CYS A 45 -3.59 11.93 -19.22
C CYS A 45 -3.99 11.45 -17.81
N CYS A 46 -4.76 10.38 -17.74
CA CYS A 46 -5.19 9.73 -16.50
C CYS A 46 -4.01 9.05 -15.80
N CYS A 47 -3.91 9.18 -14.48
CA CYS A 47 -2.89 8.45 -13.71
C CYS A 47 -3.11 6.94 -13.67
N LEU A 48 -4.31 6.43 -13.99
CA LEU A 48 -4.67 5.00 -14.02
C LEU A 48 -4.60 4.36 -15.42
N SER A 49 -5.14 5.01 -16.45
CA SER A 49 -5.12 4.45 -17.81
C SER A 49 -3.92 4.92 -18.64
N LEU A 50 -3.23 5.98 -18.21
CA LEU A 50 -2.18 6.67 -18.99
C LEU A 50 -2.67 7.14 -20.38
N GLN A 51 -3.98 7.21 -20.57
CA GLN A 51 -4.62 7.73 -21.78
C GLN A 51 -5.12 9.15 -21.52
N PRO A 52 -5.28 9.98 -22.58
CA PRO A 52 -5.93 11.28 -22.48
C PRO A 52 -7.32 11.15 -21.85
N CYS A 53 -7.60 11.95 -20.82
CA CYS A 53 -8.87 11.92 -20.12
C CYS A 53 -10.01 12.49 -20.98
N LYS A 54 -11.15 11.80 -21.04
CA LYS A 54 -12.39 12.35 -21.60
C LYS A 54 -13.19 13.12 -20.54
N ASP A 55 -13.50 12.45 -19.44
CA ASP A 55 -14.15 13.02 -18.26
C ASP A 55 -13.15 13.07 -17.09
N PRO A 56 -12.27 14.08 -17.06
CA PRO A 56 -11.25 14.19 -16.04
C PRO A 56 -11.85 14.57 -14.69
N VAL A 57 -11.35 13.92 -13.64
CA VAL A 57 -11.59 14.24 -12.25
C VAL A 57 -10.27 14.34 -11.52
N VAL A 58 -10.15 15.30 -10.61
CA VAL A 58 -8.93 15.53 -9.84
C VAL A 58 -9.18 15.24 -8.36
N THR A 59 -8.17 14.66 -7.72
CA THR A 59 -8.11 14.49 -6.27
C THR A 59 -7.64 15.77 -5.58
N PRO A 60 -7.89 15.97 -4.28
CA PRO A 60 -7.40 17.15 -3.56
C PRO A 60 -5.87 17.29 -3.58
N ASP A 61 -5.15 16.19 -3.77
CA ASP A 61 -3.69 16.16 -3.87
C ASP A 61 -3.16 16.56 -5.27
N GLY A 62 -4.05 16.74 -6.25
CA GLY A 62 -3.69 17.17 -7.60
C GLY A 62 -3.43 16.06 -8.61
N TYR A 63 -3.82 14.81 -8.32
CA TYR A 63 -3.72 13.72 -9.31
C TYR A 63 -4.98 13.67 -10.18
N LEU A 64 -4.75 13.67 -11.49
CA LEU A 64 -5.77 13.58 -12.53
C LEU A 64 -6.15 12.12 -12.82
N TYR A 65 -7.44 11.83 -12.85
CA TYR A 65 -7.97 10.53 -13.22
C TYR A 65 -9.11 10.70 -14.22
N GLU A 66 -9.38 9.65 -14.98
CA GLU A 66 -10.64 9.51 -15.69
C GLU A 66 -11.70 9.03 -14.71
N LYS A 67 -12.90 9.63 -14.80
CA LYS A 67 -14.01 9.35 -13.87
C LYS A 67 -14.36 7.87 -13.80
N GLU A 68 -14.42 7.19 -14.93
CA GLU A 68 -14.72 5.75 -14.99
C GLU A 68 -13.64 4.92 -14.29
N ALA A 69 -12.37 5.15 -14.64
CA ALA A 69 -11.24 4.40 -14.11
C ALA A 69 -11.11 4.52 -12.57
N ILE A 70 -11.28 5.72 -12.02
CA ILE A 70 -11.19 5.89 -10.56
C ILE A 70 -12.40 5.29 -9.83
N LEU A 71 -13.58 5.32 -10.43
CA LEU A 71 -14.77 4.69 -9.85
C LEU A 71 -14.65 3.17 -9.84
N GLU A 72 -14.19 2.57 -10.93
CA GLU A 72 -13.89 1.13 -11.00
C GLU A 72 -12.87 0.73 -9.94
N TYR A 73 -11.80 1.50 -9.78
CA TYR A 73 -10.82 1.29 -8.72
C TYR A 73 -11.46 1.33 -7.32
N ILE A 74 -12.27 2.35 -7.02
CA ILE A 74 -12.95 2.47 -5.73
C ILE A 74 -13.89 1.29 -5.47
N LEU A 75 -14.64 0.84 -6.49
CA LEU A 75 -15.52 -0.33 -6.39
C LEU A 75 -14.72 -1.61 -6.13
N HIS A 76 -13.60 -1.79 -6.83
CA HIS A 76 -12.71 -2.93 -6.61
C HIS A 76 -12.15 -2.94 -5.19
N GLN A 77 -11.64 -1.80 -4.70
CA GLN A 77 -11.11 -1.70 -3.33
C GLN A 77 -12.19 -1.97 -2.28
N LYS A 78 -13.41 -1.45 -2.46
CA LYS A 78 -14.52 -1.73 -1.54
C LYS A 78 -14.89 -3.22 -1.51
N LYS A 79 -14.87 -3.91 -2.66
CA LYS A 79 -15.12 -5.36 -2.73
C LYS A 79 -14.04 -6.14 -1.98
N GLU A 80 -12.77 -5.78 -2.15
CA GLU A 80 -11.65 -6.42 -1.44
C GLU A 80 -11.72 -6.18 0.07
N ILE A 81 -11.99 -4.95 0.50
CA ILE A 81 -12.18 -4.61 1.92
C ILE A 81 -13.35 -5.42 2.50
N ALA A 82 -14.47 -5.53 1.79
CA ALA A 82 -15.62 -6.33 2.23
C ALA A 82 -15.26 -7.82 2.37
N ARG A 83 -14.48 -8.37 1.44
CA ARG A 83 -13.98 -9.76 1.51
C ARG A 83 -13.09 -9.96 2.73
N GLN A 84 -12.14 -9.05 2.97
CA GLN A 84 -11.22 -9.11 4.11
C GLN A 84 -11.96 -8.95 5.44
N MET A 85 -12.93 -8.04 5.52
CA MET A 85 -13.79 -7.85 6.69
C MET A 85 -14.59 -9.10 7.03
N LYS A 86 -15.19 -9.76 6.02
CA LYS A 86 -15.92 -11.02 6.21
C LYS A 86 -15.01 -12.14 6.74
N ALA A 87 -13.79 -12.25 6.21
CA ALA A 87 -12.81 -13.22 6.68
C ALA A 87 -12.38 -12.95 8.14
N TYR A 88 -12.16 -11.68 8.48
CA TYR A 88 -11.84 -11.24 9.84
C TYR A 88 -12.99 -11.54 10.82
N GLU A 89 -14.24 -11.27 10.44
CA GLU A 89 -15.42 -11.55 11.27
C GLU A 89 -15.61 -13.05 11.50
N LYS A 90 -15.40 -13.89 10.48
CA LYS A 90 -15.40 -15.36 10.61
C LYS A 90 -14.36 -15.82 11.62
N GLN A 91 -13.10 -15.39 11.47
CA GLN A 91 -12.02 -15.77 12.39
C GLN A 91 -12.29 -15.26 13.81
N LYS A 92 -12.85 -14.07 13.97
CA LYS A 92 -13.22 -13.53 15.29
C LYS A 92 -14.31 -14.37 15.96
N ASN A 93 -15.30 -14.84 15.19
CA ASN A 93 -16.38 -15.67 15.72
C ASN A 93 -15.86 -17.06 16.13
N GLU A 94 -15.04 -17.70 15.29
CA GLU A 94 -14.40 -18.99 15.60
C GLU A 94 -13.57 -18.90 16.89
N LYS A 95 -12.70 -17.90 17.01
CA LYS A 95 -11.92 -17.67 18.24
C LYS A 95 -12.78 -17.40 19.47
N LYS A 96 -13.92 -16.71 19.30
CA LYS A 96 -14.85 -16.44 20.41
C LYS A 96 -15.52 -17.74 20.88
N LEU A 97 -15.89 -18.62 19.95
CA LEU A 97 -16.49 -19.92 20.25
C LEU A 97 -15.46 -20.84 20.94
N GLU A 98 -14.25 -20.96 20.39
CA GLU A 98 -13.15 -21.74 20.98
C GLU A 98 -12.83 -21.26 22.41
N MET A 99 -12.73 -19.94 22.61
CA MET A 99 -12.46 -19.37 23.94
C MET A 99 -13.62 -19.62 24.92
N ALA A 100 -14.87 -19.61 24.46
CA ALA A 100 -16.03 -19.92 25.29
C ALA A 100 -16.06 -21.40 25.69
N GLU A 101 -15.73 -22.31 24.77
CA GLU A 101 -15.64 -23.74 25.01
C GLU A 101 -14.48 -24.07 25.97
N LEU A 102 -13.29 -23.51 25.75
CA LEU A 102 -12.15 -23.63 26.67
C LEU A 102 -12.49 -23.07 28.05
N SER A 103 -13.20 -21.94 28.14
CA SER A 103 -13.63 -21.40 29.43
C SER A 103 -14.64 -22.31 30.14
N LYS A 104 -15.53 -22.98 29.39
CA LYS A 104 -16.48 -23.94 29.94
C LYS A 104 -15.75 -25.20 30.45
N ALA A 105 -14.88 -25.79 29.64
CA ALA A 105 -14.06 -26.94 30.03
C ALA A 105 -13.16 -26.65 31.23
N ALA A 106 -12.56 -25.45 31.31
CA ALA A 106 -11.75 -25.03 32.44
C ALA A 106 -12.58 -24.83 33.73
N LYS A 107 -13.85 -24.44 33.62
CA LYS A 107 -14.77 -24.38 34.78
C LYS A 107 -15.14 -25.78 35.23
N GLU A 108 -15.47 -26.67 34.29
CA GLU A 108 -15.83 -28.06 34.58
C GLU A 108 -14.68 -28.83 35.23
N SER A 109 -13.44 -28.65 34.76
CA SER A 109 -12.26 -29.27 35.38
C SER A 109 -11.99 -28.73 36.78
N LYS A 110 -12.19 -27.43 37.01
CA LYS A 110 -12.11 -26.84 38.36
C LYS A 110 -13.16 -27.42 39.31
N VAL A 111 -14.39 -27.61 38.84
CA VAL A 111 -15.46 -28.23 39.64
C VAL A 111 -15.12 -29.69 39.96
N LYS A 112 -14.66 -30.47 38.97
CA LYS A 112 -14.22 -31.86 39.19
C LYS A 112 -13.07 -31.95 40.19
N ASN A 113 -12.01 -31.14 39.99
CA ASN A 113 -10.87 -31.08 40.91
C ASN A 113 -11.28 -30.65 42.33
N PHE A 114 -12.32 -29.82 42.47
CA PHE A 114 -12.84 -29.44 43.78
C PHE A 114 -13.53 -30.65 44.44
N LEU A 115 -14.42 -31.35 43.73
CA LEU A 115 -15.10 -32.54 44.24
C LEU A 115 -14.12 -33.65 44.66
N ASP A 116 -13.08 -33.92 43.85
CA ASP A 116 -12.08 -34.93 44.17
C ASP A 116 -11.29 -34.60 45.46
N LYS A 117 -11.04 -33.31 45.70
CA LYS A 117 -10.37 -32.84 46.94
C LYS A 117 -11.26 -33.02 48.16
N GLU A 118 -12.54 -32.68 48.06
CA GLU A 118 -13.52 -32.89 49.14
C GLU A 118 -13.65 -34.38 49.47
N LEU A 119 -13.72 -35.25 48.45
CA LEU A 119 -13.79 -36.70 48.64
C LEU A 119 -12.51 -37.28 49.27
N SER A 120 -11.33 -36.73 48.98
CA SER A 120 -10.06 -37.23 49.55
C SER A 120 -9.92 -36.91 51.05
N ILE A 121 -10.62 -35.92 51.59
CA ILE A 121 -10.57 -35.59 53.02
C ILE A 121 -11.44 -36.58 53.83
N VAL A 122 -12.54 -37.07 53.26
CA VAL A 122 -13.50 -37.95 53.95
C VAL A 122 -13.13 -39.44 53.87
N SER A 123 -12.33 -39.86 52.88
CA SER A 123 -12.10 -41.28 52.56
C SER A 123 -10.75 -41.86 53.01
N LYS A 124 -9.83 -41.04 53.53
CA LYS A 124 -8.56 -41.53 54.09
C LYS A 124 -8.59 -41.44 55.61
N PRO A 125 -8.81 -42.54 56.35
CA PRO A 125 -8.49 -42.55 57.77
C PRO A 125 -6.98 -42.29 57.91
N LEU A 126 -6.62 -41.19 58.58
CA LEU A 126 -5.26 -40.94 59.02
C LEU A 126 -4.91 -42.00 60.06
N ASN A 127 -4.28 -43.10 59.65
CA ASN A 127 -3.58 -44.01 60.55
C ASN A 127 -2.13 -43.50 60.69
N PRO A 128 -1.73 -42.91 61.84
CA PRO A 128 -0.40 -42.32 62.02
C PRO A 128 0.73 -43.33 62.33
N PHE A 129 0.52 -44.64 62.13
CA PHE A 129 1.43 -45.69 62.62
C PHE A 129 1.85 -46.75 61.59
N ASP A 130 1.86 -46.47 60.28
CA ASP A 130 2.54 -47.34 59.31
C ASP A 130 3.88 -46.72 58.88
N HIS A 131 4.89 -46.87 59.74
CA HIS A 131 6.27 -46.87 59.31
C HIS A 131 6.55 -48.21 58.62
N LYS A 132 6.53 -48.23 57.28
CA LYS A 132 7.26 -49.26 56.53
C LYS A 132 8.23 -48.60 55.58
N ALA A 133 9.48 -48.54 56.05
CA ALA A 133 10.65 -48.44 55.22
C ALA A 133 10.61 -49.57 54.18
N GLY A 134 10.76 -49.19 52.91
CA GLY A 134 10.84 -50.06 51.77
C GLY A 134 11.55 -49.30 50.68
N ASP A 135 12.87 -49.44 50.69
CA ASP A 135 13.77 -49.10 49.61
C ASP A 135 13.20 -49.60 48.27
N SER A 136 13.04 -48.68 47.33
CA SER A 136 12.77 -48.95 45.93
C SER A 136 13.25 -47.73 45.18
N GLU A 137 14.49 -47.84 44.69
CA GLU A 137 15.03 -47.01 43.63
C GLU A 137 13.96 -46.70 42.57
N PRO A 138 13.97 -45.51 41.96
CA PRO A 138 13.28 -45.31 40.70
C PRO A 138 14.05 -46.06 39.60
N GLY A 139 13.86 -47.37 39.53
CA GLY A 139 14.14 -48.12 38.31
C GLY A 139 13.32 -47.48 37.17
N PRO A 140 13.89 -47.29 35.97
CA PRO A 140 13.15 -46.73 34.85
C PRO A 140 12.15 -47.80 34.41
N SER A 141 10.93 -47.76 34.96
CA SER A 141 9.80 -48.46 34.39
C SER A 141 9.62 -47.95 32.96
N SER A 142 10.05 -48.77 32.02
CA SER A 142 9.78 -48.69 30.60
C SER A 142 8.27 -48.83 30.38
N GLU A 143 7.53 -47.78 30.72
CA GLU A 143 6.31 -47.44 30.01
C GLU A 143 6.77 -46.55 28.87
N ASP A 144 6.39 -46.91 27.64
CA ASP A 144 6.68 -46.23 26.38
C ASP A 144 6.31 -44.74 26.42
N LYS A 145 7.15 -43.94 27.08
CA LYS A 145 7.28 -42.52 26.79
C LYS A 145 8.06 -42.46 25.51
N ASP A 146 7.36 -42.70 24.41
CA ASP A 146 7.82 -42.36 23.07
C ASP A 146 8.58 -41.05 23.18
N LYS A 147 9.90 -41.16 22.98
CA LYS A 147 10.80 -40.01 22.93
C LYS A 147 10.31 -39.20 21.74
N LYS A 148 9.36 -38.29 21.96
CA LYS A 148 8.82 -37.36 20.96
C LYS A 148 9.94 -36.41 20.58
N LEU A 149 10.85 -36.89 19.74
CA LEU A 149 11.79 -36.07 19.00
C LEU A 149 10.93 -35.24 18.05
N PRO A 150 10.99 -33.89 18.11
CA PRO A 150 10.27 -33.03 17.19
C PRO A 150 10.90 -33.17 15.81
N SER A 151 10.48 -34.20 15.09
CA SER A 151 10.93 -34.45 13.73
C SER A 151 10.05 -33.62 12.80
N PHE A 152 10.58 -32.45 12.45
CA PHE A 152 9.95 -31.50 11.52
C PHE A 152 9.62 -32.11 10.14
N TRP A 153 10.27 -33.21 9.78
CA TRP A 153 10.09 -33.91 8.51
C TRP A 153 9.01 -35.00 8.52
N ILE A 154 8.39 -35.28 9.67
CA ILE A 154 7.29 -36.25 9.79
C ILE A 154 5.97 -35.47 9.74
N PRO A 155 5.12 -35.64 8.70
CA PRO A 155 3.89 -34.85 8.52
C PRO A 155 2.88 -34.92 9.68
N SER A 156 2.94 -35.93 10.54
CA SER A 156 2.09 -36.07 11.74
C SER A 156 2.66 -35.39 13.00
N LEU A 157 3.93 -34.99 12.97
CA LEU A 157 4.64 -34.32 14.08
C LEU A 157 5.04 -32.88 13.71
N THR A 158 4.69 -32.42 12.52
CA THR A 158 4.82 -31.01 12.15
C THR A 158 3.87 -30.19 13.02
N PRO A 159 4.36 -29.10 13.66
CA PRO A 159 3.47 -28.19 14.34
C PRO A 159 2.46 -27.64 13.31
N GLU A 160 1.18 -27.91 13.51
CA GLU A 160 0.13 -27.34 12.67
C GLU A 160 0.33 -25.82 12.60
N ALA A 161 0.37 -25.29 11.38
CA ALA A 161 0.61 -23.88 11.16
C ALA A 161 -0.48 -23.08 11.88
N LYS A 162 -0.11 -22.36 12.95
CA LYS A 162 -1.01 -21.49 13.70
C LYS A 162 -1.75 -20.60 12.71
N THR A 163 -3.08 -20.65 12.73
CA THR A 163 -3.91 -19.89 11.80
C THR A 163 -3.51 -18.41 11.86
N LYS A 164 -3.06 -17.85 10.73
CA LYS A 164 -2.58 -16.46 10.67
C LYS A 164 -3.69 -15.56 11.20
N VAL A 165 -3.40 -14.80 12.27
CA VAL A 165 -4.35 -13.84 12.83
C VAL A 165 -4.51 -12.69 11.82
N ILE A 166 -5.68 -12.60 11.20
CA ILE A 166 -6.00 -11.53 10.27
C ILE A 166 -6.19 -10.28 11.12
N PRO A 167 -5.41 -9.19 10.90
CA PRO A 167 -5.65 -7.93 11.57
C PRO A 167 -6.97 -7.32 11.09
N LYS A 168 -7.58 -6.47 11.91
CA LYS A 168 -8.81 -5.76 11.52
C LYS A 168 -8.53 -4.95 10.26
N PRO A 169 -9.23 -5.22 9.13
CA PRO A 169 -9.00 -4.47 7.91
C PRO A 169 -9.55 -3.04 8.02
N ASP A 170 -8.86 -2.11 7.38
CA ASP A 170 -9.30 -0.72 7.27
C ASP A 170 -10.48 -0.59 6.32
N LYS A 171 -11.45 0.27 6.67
CA LYS A 171 -12.63 0.53 5.84
C LYS A 171 -12.42 1.63 4.80
N CYS A 172 -11.30 2.34 4.89
CA CYS A 172 -11.00 3.48 4.02
C CYS A 172 -10.40 3.01 2.70
N VAL A 173 -10.89 3.56 1.60
CA VAL A 173 -10.24 3.43 0.30
C VAL A 173 -9.16 4.50 0.19
N TYR A 174 -7.98 4.13 -0.30
CA TYR A 174 -6.84 5.03 -0.43
C TYR A 174 -6.61 5.40 -1.89
N CYS A 175 -6.07 6.59 -2.14
CA CYS A 175 -5.67 7.02 -3.47
C CYS A 175 -4.52 6.13 -4.00
N PRO A 176 -4.56 5.68 -5.26
CA PRO A 176 -3.52 4.81 -5.81
C PRO A 176 -2.14 5.49 -5.89
N MET A 177 -2.11 6.83 -6.02
CA MET A 177 -0.86 7.60 -6.11
C MET A 177 -0.43 8.16 -4.74
N SER A 178 -1.31 8.87 -4.03
CA SER A 178 -0.93 9.56 -2.78
C SER A 178 -1.03 8.71 -1.52
N ARG A 179 -1.69 7.54 -1.58
CA ARG A 179 -2.01 6.69 -0.42
C ARG A 179 -2.79 7.40 0.70
N LYS A 180 -3.37 8.57 0.43
CA LYS A 180 -4.27 9.28 1.35
C LYS A 180 -5.69 8.73 1.24
N PRO A 181 -6.52 8.81 2.29
CA PRO A 181 -7.91 8.38 2.23
C PRO A 181 -8.66 9.17 1.15
N LEU A 182 -9.41 8.46 0.31
CA LEU A 182 -10.12 9.02 -0.83
C LEU A 182 -11.62 8.70 -0.74
N LYS A 183 -12.48 9.72 -0.78
CA LYS A 183 -13.93 9.57 -0.92
C LYS A 183 -14.39 10.12 -2.28
N LEU A 184 -15.56 9.66 -2.71
CA LEU A 184 -16.18 10.12 -3.96
C LEU A 184 -16.46 11.64 -3.96
N LYS A 185 -16.80 12.21 -2.80
CA LYS A 185 -17.06 13.65 -2.65
C LYS A 185 -15.82 14.51 -2.81
N ASP A 186 -14.64 13.92 -2.64
CA ASP A 186 -13.37 14.65 -2.71
C ASP A 186 -12.90 14.78 -4.17
N LEU A 187 -13.54 14.08 -5.11
CA LEU A 187 -13.25 14.15 -6.54
C LEU A 187 -13.92 15.38 -7.15
N THR A 188 -13.12 16.27 -7.71
CA THR A 188 -13.58 17.49 -8.39
C THR A 188 -13.56 17.26 -9.90
N PRO A 189 -14.67 17.47 -10.64
CA PRO A 189 -14.66 17.40 -12.10
C PRO A 189 -13.79 18.53 -12.68
N VAL A 190 -13.08 18.22 -13.76
CA VAL A 190 -12.19 19.17 -14.43
C VAL A 190 -12.73 19.49 -15.82
N HIS A 191 -12.70 20.77 -16.19
CA HIS A 191 -13.09 21.26 -17.50
C HIS A 191 -11.88 21.90 -18.17
N PHE A 192 -11.32 21.21 -19.16
CA PHE A 192 -10.27 21.77 -20.00
C PHE A 192 -10.89 22.62 -21.11
N THR A 193 -10.37 23.83 -21.31
CA THR A 193 -10.78 24.69 -22.41
C THR A 193 -9.97 24.33 -23.65
N PRO A 194 -10.57 23.85 -24.75
CA PRO A 194 -9.83 23.52 -25.96
C PRO A 194 -9.30 24.79 -26.63
N VAL A 195 -8.18 24.66 -27.34
CA VAL A 195 -7.68 25.70 -28.26
C VAL A 195 -8.71 25.90 -29.39
N ASP A 196 -8.92 27.14 -29.82
CA ASP A 196 -9.78 27.44 -30.97
C ASP A 196 -9.13 26.96 -32.27
N SER A 197 -9.89 26.21 -33.08
CA SER A 197 -9.43 25.65 -34.35
C SER A 197 -9.14 26.71 -35.42
N SER A 198 -9.63 27.94 -35.24
CA SER A 198 -9.41 29.05 -36.18
C SER A 198 -7.97 29.57 -36.20
N VAL A 199 -7.21 29.35 -35.12
CA VAL A 199 -5.81 29.84 -34.96
C VAL A 199 -4.79 28.80 -35.45
N ASP A 200 -5.27 27.62 -35.84
CA ASP A 200 -4.47 26.43 -36.12
C ASP A 200 -3.89 26.43 -37.57
N ARG A 201 -3.08 27.43 -37.90
CA ARG A 201 -2.41 27.53 -39.22
C ARG A 201 -1.29 26.50 -39.43
N VAL A 202 -0.96 25.67 -38.43
CA VAL A 202 0.10 24.65 -38.50
C VAL A 202 -0.40 23.31 -37.98
N GLY A 203 -1.57 22.89 -38.46
CA GLY A 203 -2.01 21.51 -38.30
C GLY A 203 -1.07 20.57 -39.06
N LEU A 204 -0.16 19.89 -38.34
CA LEU A 204 0.13 18.45 -38.53
C LEU A 204 1.30 17.88 -37.70
N ILE A 205 2.21 18.68 -37.12
CA ILE A 205 3.54 18.12 -36.72
C ILE A 205 3.75 17.96 -35.20
N ASN A 206 2.97 18.59 -34.31
CA ASN A 206 3.06 18.29 -32.87
C ASN A 206 1.73 18.50 -32.14
N ARG A 207 0.98 17.41 -31.93
CA ARG A 207 -0.30 17.35 -31.20
C ARG A 207 -0.16 17.58 -29.68
N GLN A 208 0.70 18.51 -29.22
CA GLN A 208 1.00 18.67 -27.80
C GLN A 208 0.18 19.76 -27.10
N ASP A 209 -0.29 20.78 -27.84
CA ASP A 209 -0.97 21.93 -27.26
C ASP A 209 -2.47 21.89 -27.56
N ARG A 210 -3.21 21.04 -26.83
CA ARG A 210 -4.67 20.83 -27.02
C ARG A 210 -5.54 21.81 -26.25
N TYR A 211 -5.01 22.35 -25.16
CA TYR A 211 -5.80 23.06 -24.16
C TYR A 211 -5.16 24.40 -23.78
N VAL A 212 -6.01 25.36 -23.42
CA VAL A 212 -5.61 26.69 -22.96
C VAL A 212 -6.09 26.96 -21.54
N CYS A 213 -5.43 27.89 -20.86
CA CYS A 213 -5.87 28.44 -19.60
C CYS A 213 -7.23 29.12 -19.75
N ALA A 214 -8.16 28.85 -18.83
CA ALA A 214 -9.50 29.46 -18.86
C ALA A 214 -9.47 31.00 -18.73
N VAL A 215 -8.47 31.56 -18.05
CA VAL A 215 -8.36 33.00 -17.77
C VAL A 215 -7.45 33.71 -18.76
N THR A 216 -6.19 33.27 -18.86
CA THR A 216 -5.17 33.97 -19.68
C THR A 216 -5.15 33.52 -21.13
N ARG A 217 -5.83 32.41 -21.47
CA ARG A 217 -5.77 31.76 -22.79
C ARG A 217 -4.36 31.29 -23.20
N ASP A 218 -3.41 31.23 -22.27
CA ASP A 218 -2.08 30.66 -22.53
C ASP A 218 -2.16 29.15 -22.76
N MET A 219 -1.28 28.62 -23.60
CA MET A 219 -1.22 27.18 -23.89
C MET A 219 -0.81 26.38 -22.65
N LEU A 220 -1.54 25.30 -22.37
CA LEU A 220 -1.26 24.38 -21.27
C LEU A 220 -0.40 23.21 -21.77
N GLY A 221 0.67 22.91 -21.03
CA GLY A 221 1.56 21.78 -21.32
C GLY A 221 2.24 21.26 -20.05
N ASN A 222 3.05 20.20 -20.16
CA ASN A 222 3.71 19.58 -19.00
C ASN A 222 4.72 20.51 -18.30
N SER A 223 5.29 21.48 -19.03
CA SER A 223 6.18 22.52 -18.49
C SER A 223 5.40 23.59 -17.71
N VAL A 224 4.15 23.80 -18.15
CA VAL A 224 3.05 24.61 -17.59
C VAL A 224 2.70 24.35 -16.12
N PRO A 225 3.04 25.16 -15.10
CA PRO A 225 2.37 24.99 -13.84
C PRO A 225 0.87 25.28 -13.86
N CYS A 226 0.05 24.26 -13.62
CA CYS A 226 -1.41 24.36 -13.63
C CYS A 226 -2.03 24.02 -12.27
N ALA A 227 -3.18 24.62 -12.01
CA ALA A 227 -4.07 24.35 -10.89
C ALA A 227 -5.52 24.29 -11.37
N VAL A 228 -6.37 23.59 -10.63
CA VAL A 228 -7.81 23.49 -10.86
C VAL A 228 -8.53 24.24 -9.74
N LEU A 229 -9.52 25.05 -10.11
CA LEU A 229 -10.42 25.68 -9.15
C LEU A 229 -11.58 24.73 -8.85
N ARG A 230 -11.81 24.40 -7.57
CA ARG A 230 -12.86 23.46 -7.16
C ARG A 230 -14.28 23.86 -7.58
N PRO A 231 -14.70 25.14 -7.45
CA PRO A 231 -16.06 25.55 -7.79
C PRO A 231 -16.40 25.40 -9.28
N SER A 232 -15.57 25.95 -10.16
CA SER A 232 -15.80 25.89 -11.60
C SER A 232 -15.23 24.66 -12.30
N GLY A 233 -14.31 23.93 -11.66
CA GLY A 233 -13.55 22.86 -12.29
C GLY A 233 -12.57 23.35 -13.38
N SER A 234 -12.37 24.65 -13.54
CA SER A 234 -11.57 25.22 -14.62
C SER A 234 -10.07 25.09 -14.37
N VAL A 235 -9.31 24.81 -15.42
CA VAL A 235 -7.84 24.71 -15.36
C VAL A 235 -7.18 26.06 -15.63
N VAL A 236 -6.35 26.49 -14.69
CA VAL A 236 -5.70 27.80 -14.70
C VAL A 236 -4.20 27.64 -14.47
N THR A 237 -3.38 28.51 -15.05
CA THR A 237 -1.95 28.54 -14.76
C THR A 237 -1.70 29.01 -13.32
N LEU A 238 -0.66 28.50 -12.69
CA LEU A 238 -0.28 28.85 -11.33
C LEU A 238 0.13 30.33 -11.23
N GLU A 239 0.71 30.88 -12.31
CA GLU A 239 0.98 32.32 -12.40
C GLU A 239 -0.29 33.17 -12.32
N CYS A 240 -1.34 32.76 -13.02
CA CYS A 240 -2.63 33.43 -12.95
C CYS A 240 -3.26 33.29 -11.56
N VAL A 241 -3.10 32.13 -10.92
CA VAL A 241 -3.53 31.95 -9.53
C VAL A 241 -2.82 32.93 -8.59
N GLU A 242 -1.51 33.06 -8.70
CA GLU A 242 -0.71 33.90 -7.81
C GLU A 242 -0.90 35.40 -8.04
N LYS A 243 -1.01 35.82 -9.31
CA LYS A 243 -1.07 37.24 -9.69
C LYS A 243 -2.48 37.82 -9.61
N LEU A 244 -3.52 37.02 -9.89
CA LEU A 244 -4.91 37.48 -9.99
C LEU A 244 -5.77 36.85 -8.88
N ILE A 245 -5.90 35.52 -8.88
CA ILE A 245 -6.91 34.84 -8.05
C ILE A 245 -6.62 34.97 -6.55
N LYS A 246 -5.34 34.89 -6.13
CA LYS A 246 -4.97 35.05 -4.71
C LYS A 246 -5.23 36.44 -4.15
N LYS A 247 -5.38 37.47 -4.99
CA LYS A 247 -5.68 38.83 -4.54
C LYS A 247 -7.17 38.98 -4.23
N ASP A 248 -8.01 38.51 -5.14
CA ASP A 248 -9.46 38.69 -5.03
C ASP A 248 -10.14 37.52 -4.30
N MET A 249 -9.49 36.36 -4.22
CA MET A 249 -10.01 35.09 -3.67
C MET A 249 -11.42 34.76 -4.18
N VAL A 250 -11.62 34.99 -5.48
CA VAL A 250 -12.87 34.73 -6.21
C VAL A 250 -12.53 34.01 -7.50
N ASP A 251 -13.35 33.04 -7.87
CA ASP A 251 -13.22 32.31 -9.12
C ASP A 251 -13.72 33.18 -10.30
N PRO A 252 -12.88 33.46 -11.32
CA PRO A 252 -13.22 34.35 -12.42
C PRO A 252 -14.30 33.80 -13.36
N MET A 253 -14.61 32.50 -13.31
CA MET A 253 -15.57 31.88 -14.23
C MET A 253 -17.00 31.88 -13.69
N ASN A 254 -17.18 31.74 -12.38
CA ASN A 254 -18.50 31.67 -11.74
C ASN A 254 -18.74 32.78 -10.70
N GLY A 255 -17.72 33.54 -10.30
CA GLY A 255 -17.83 34.59 -9.28
C GLY A 255 -17.97 34.07 -7.84
N GLU A 256 -17.73 32.78 -7.59
CA GLU A 256 -17.81 32.21 -6.24
C GLU A 256 -16.56 32.51 -5.42
N LYS A 257 -16.73 32.68 -4.10
CA LYS A 257 -15.60 32.91 -3.19
C LYS A 257 -14.77 31.64 -3.05
N LEU A 258 -13.45 31.76 -3.21
CA LEU A 258 -12.49 30.67 -3.10
C LEU A 258 -11.85 30.65 -1.72
N THR A 259 -11.50 29.45 -1.28
CA THR A 259 -10.54 29.23 -0.18
C THR A 259 -9.24 28.63 -0.72
N ASP A 260 -8.15 28.70 0.05
CA ASP A 260 -6.87 28.09 -0.34
C ASP A 260 -6.99 26.59 -0.62
N LYS A 261 -7.96 25.92 0.02
CA LYS A 261 -8.22 24.49 -0.19
C LYS A 261 -8.86 24.22 -1.54
N ASP A 262 -9.57 25.18 -2.12
CA ASP A 262 -10.27 25.07 -3.40
C ASP A 262 -9.33 25.20 -4.60
N ILE A 263 -8.10 25.66 -4.36
CA ILE A 263 -7.04 25.76 -5.36
C ILE A 263 -6.24 24.45 -5.33
N ILE A 264 -6.52 23.55 -6.29
CA ILE A 264 -5.88 22.25 -6.37
C ILE A 264 -4.73 22.31 -7.37
N VAL A 265 -3.48 22.31 -6.89
CA VAL A 265 -2.31 22.33 -7.78
C VAL A 265 -2.12 20.95 -8.43
N LEU A 266 -2.09 20.90 -9.76
CA LEU A 266 -1.92 19.64 -10.49
C LEU A 266 -0.50 19.09 -10.37
N GLN A 267 -0.40 17.79 -10.06
CA GLN A 267 0.87 17.08 -9.96
C GLN A 267 1.38 16.74 -11.35
N ARG A 268 2.54 17.32 -11.69
CA ARG A 268 3.19 17.14 -12.99
C ARG A 268 4.09 15.91 -13.07
N THR A 269 4.51 15.37 -11.93
CA THR A 269 5.39 14.19 -11.85
C THR A 269 5.24 13.50 -10.49
N TRP A 270 5.69 12.25 -10.42
CA TRP A 270 5.91 11.55 -9.16
C TRP A 270 7.04 12.23 -8.38
N LYS A 271 6.71 13.19 -7.52
CA LYS A 271 7.60 13.62 -6.45
C LYS A 271 7.55 12.58 -5.33
N ASN A 272 8.49 11.63 -5.33
CA ASN A 272 8.95 11.09 -4.06
C ASN A 272 9.42 12.29 -3.22
N GLY A 273 9.04 12.34 -1.94
CA GLY A 273 9.18 13.50 -1.05
C GLY A 273 10.61 13.95 -0.71
N GLN A 274 11.57 13.86 -1.63
CA GLN A 274 12.90 14.45 -1.50
C GLN A 274 13.30 15.07 -2.84
N GLY A 275 13.56 16.37 -2.84
CA GLY A 275 13.95 17.13 -4.02
C GLY A 275 15.33 16.73 -4.52
N GLN A 276 15.41 15.65 -5.30
CA GLN A 276 16.58 15.29 -6.09
C GLN A 276 16.18 14.84 -7.49
N ASP A 277 17.10 15.13 -8.42
CA ASP A 277 16.98 14.98 -9.86
C ASP A 277 16.44 13.62 -10.34
N ARG A 278 15.95 13.66 -11.58
CA ARG A 278 15.32 12.60 -12.40
C ARG A 278 16.11 11.28 -12.48
N MET A 279 16.25 10.56 -11.38
CA MET A 279 16.77 9.20 -11.31
C MET A 279 15.64 8.26 -10.88
N ALA A 280 15.18 7.42 -11.80
CA ALA A 280 14.33 6.30 -11.45
C ALA A 280 15.21 5.11 -11.11
N THR A 281 14.97 4.49 -9.96
CA THR A 281 15.60 3.23 -9.58
C THR A 281 14.72 2.08 -10.05
N THR A 282 15.16 1.35 -11.07
CA THR A 282 14.48 0.11 -11.48
C THR A 282 15.01 -1.04 -10.64
N SER A 283 14.14 -1.76 -9.93
CA SER A 283 14.51 -2.97 -9.18
C SER A 283 13.71 -4.17 -9.68
N ASN A 284 14.41 -5.25 -10.05
CA ASN A 284 13.88 -6.57 -10.41
C ASN A 284 12.96 -6.62 -11.63
N GLY A 285 13.51 -6.70 -12.85
CA GLY A 285 13.01 -7.45 -14.03
C GLY A 285 11.58 -7.22 -14.55
N LYS A 286 10.74 -6.52 -13.81
CA LYS A 286 9.42 -6.04 -14.16
C LYS A 286 9.65 -4.66 -14.74
N ARG A 287 9.14 -4.41 -15.95
CA ARG A 287 8.77 -3.04 -16.31
C ARG A 287 8.01 -2.50 -15.11
N ILE A 288 8.51 -1.42 -14.52
CA ILE A 288 7.72 -0.63 -13.60
C ILE A 288 6.59 -0.08 -14.48
N SER A 289 5.48 -0.82 -14.57
CA SER A 289 4.20 -0.15 -14.69
C SER A 289 4.12 0.67 -13.41
N CYS A 290 3.96 1.98 -13.55
CA CYS A 290 3.86 2.93 -12.44
C CYS A 290 2.60 2.72 -11.58
N PHE A 291 2.01 1.53 -11.60
CA PHE A 291 0.92 1.08 -10.74
C PHE A 291 1.49 0.26 -9.59
N GLY A 292 1.60 0.91 -8.43
CA GLY A 292 1.90 0.25 -7.16
C GLY A 292 0.81 -0.72 -6.73
N ASN A 293 0.72 -1.88 -7.39
CA ASN A 293 0.11 -3.08 -6.84
C ASN A 293 1.22 -3.90 -6.16
N ASP A 294 1.61 -3.47 -4.96
CA ASP A 294 2.29 -4.33 -4.00
C ASP A 294 1.27 -5.31 -3.41
N GLN A 295 0.85 -6.29 -4.21
CA GLN A 295 0.42 -7.57 -3.66
C GLN A 295 1.68 -8.42 -3.49
N LYS A 296 2.18 -8.49 -2.26
CA LYS A 296 3.04 -9.58 -1.81
C LYS A 296 2.26 -10.89 -1.95
N MET A 297 2.33 -11.52 -3.12
CA MET A 297 2.10 -12.96 -3.24
C MET A 297 3.36 -13.63 -2.73
N ALA A 298 3.28 -14.16 -1.52
CA ALA A 298 4.21 -15.14 -1.02
C ALA A 298 3.98 -16.45 -1.78
N ALA A 299 5.00 -16.90 -2.49
CA ALA A 299 5.24 -18.31 -2.77
C ALA A 299 6.40 -18.74 -1.86
#